data_AF-A0AAD9NMN5-F1
#
_entry.id   AF-A0AAD9NMN5-F1
#
_cell.length_a   1.000
_cell.length_b   1.000
_cell.length_c   1.000
_cell.angle_alpha   90.00
_cell.angle_beta   90.00
_cell.angle_gamma   90.00
#
_symmetry.space_group_name_H-M   'P 1'
#
loop_
_entity.id
_entity.type
_entity.pdbx_description
1 polymer ?
#
loop_
_entity_poly.entity_id
_entity_poly.type
_entity_poly.pdbx_seq_one_letter_code
_entity_poly.pdbx_strand_id
1 'polypeptide(L)'
;MYVCMYVCMYVCMYVCMYVCMYVYVCMYVCMLVYVCMYVCMYVCMYVCMYVCMYVCMYVCMYVCMYVCMYVLCMYVCMYVCMYVCMYVCMYVCMYVCMYVCMYVCMYVCMYVCMYVCMYVCMYGFLCMYVCMYVCSMYVC
;
A
#
# COMPACT_ATOMS: atom_id res chain seq x y z
N MET A 1 30.36 -85.17 -42.91
CA MET A 1 28.89 -84.97 -42.85
C MET A 1 28.44 -84.61 -41.43
N TYR A 2 28.53 -85.52 -40.45
CA TYR A 2 28.13 -85.24 -39.06
C TYR A 2 28.89 -84.08 -38.40
N VAL A 3 30.23 -84.03 -38.55
CA VAL A 3 31.05 -82.94 -37.99
C VAL A 3 30.67 -81.58 -38.58
N CYS A 4 30.46 -81.50 -39.91
CA CYS A 4 30.05 -80.26 -40.55
C CYS A 4 28.66 -79.79 -40.11
N MET A 5 27.70 -80.70 -39.94
CA MET A 5 26.36 -80.38 -39.42
C MET A 5 26.43 -79.88 -37.97
N TYR A 6 27.25 -80.52 -37.13
CA TYR A 6 27.44 -80.11 -35.74
C TYR A 6 28.06 -78.72 -35.64
N VAL A 7 29.11 -78.45 -36.41
CA VAL A 7 29.78 -77.14 -36.43
C VAL A 7 28.85 -76.05 -36.96
N CYS A 8 28.12 -76.30 -38.06
CA CYS A 8 27.13 -75.34 -38.56
C CYS A 8 26.05 -75.04 -37.53
N MET A 9 25.46 -76.05 -36.89
CA MET A 9 24.43 -75.85 -35.86
C MET A 9 24.97 -75.07 -34.66
N TYR A 10 26.18 -75.39 -34.20
CA TYR A 10 26.80 -74.69 -33.07
C TYR A 10 27.09 -73.23 -33.40
N VAL A 11 27.66 -72.96 -34.57
CA VAL A 11 27.99 -71.59 -35.02
C VAL A 11 26.72 -70.78 -35.25
N CYS A 12 25.71 -71.35 -35.92
CA CYS A 12 24.43 -70.68 -36.12
C CYS A 12 23.77 -70.34 -34.78
N MET A 13 23.70 -71.28 -33.84
CA MET A 13 23.12 -71.04 -32.51
C MET A 13 23.91 -69.97 -31.73
N TYR A 14 25.24 -70.02 -31.74
CA TYR A 14 26.07 -69.05 -31.04
C TYR A 14 25.92 -67.65 -31.62
N VAL A 15 25.95 -67.52 -32.94
CA VAL A 15 25.82 -66.23 -33.63
C VAL A 15 24.42 -65.67 -33.44
N CYS A 16 23.37 -66.48 -33.60
CA CYS A 16 22.00 -66.04 -33.35
C CYS A 16 21.82 -65.56 -31.90
N MET A 17 22.31 -66.31 -30.91
CA MET A 17 22.21 -65.93 -29.50
C MET A 17 22.99 -64.64 -29.21
N TYR A 18 24.21 -64.50 -29.70
CA TYR A 18 25.01 -63.29 -29.50
C TYR A 18 24.38 -62.05 -30.14
N VAL A 19 23.93 -62.18 -31.40
CA VAL A 19 23.31 -61.08 -32.12
C VAL A 19 21.97 -60.69 -31.47
N CYS A 20 21.13 -61.66 -31.11
CA CYS A 20 19.87 -61.38 -30.42
C CYS A 20 20.10 -60.70 -29.07
N MET A 21 21.05 -61.17 -28.26
CA MET A 21 21.37 -60.56 -26.97
C MET A 21 21.93 -59.15 -27.13
N TYR A 22 22.84 -58.93 -28.07
CA TYR A 22 23.43 -57.62 -28.32
C TYR A 22 22.38 -56.61 -28.80
N VAL A 23 21.53 -57.00 -29.74
CA VAL A 23 20.45 -56.15 -30.25
C VAL A 23 19.45 -55.84 -29.14
N TYR A 24 19.06 -56.83 -28.33
CA TYR A 24 18.11 -56.62 -27.24
C TYR A 24 18.67 -55.66 -26.20
N VAL A 25 19.93 -55.85 -25.77
CA VAL A 25 20.59 -54.96 -24.80
C VAL A 25 20.76 -53.56 -25.38
N CYS A 26 21.24 -53.42 -26.61
CA CYS A 26 21.39 -52.10 -27.24
C CYS A 26 20.04 -51.37 -27.35
N MET A 27 18.98 -52.05 -27.82
CA MET A 27 17.66 -51.44 -27.94
C MET A 27 17.10 -51.06 -26.57
N TYR A 28 17.21 -51.94 -25.58
CA TYR A 28 16.67 -51.69 -24.25
C TYR A 28 17.38 -50.53 -23.54
N VAL A 29 18.72 -50.49 -23.64
CA VAL A 29 19.53 -49.41 -23.07
C VAL A 29 19.27 -48.09 -23.79
N CYS A 30 19.24 -48.08 -25.13
CA CYS A 30 18.93 -46.87 -25.89
C CYS A 30 17.54 -46.31 -25.55
N MET A 31 16.53 -47.18 -25.46
CA MET A 31 15.17 -46.78 -25.13
C MET A 31 15.08 -46.25 -23.70
N LEU A 32 15.71 -46.93 -22.73
CA LEU A 32 15.76 -46.44 -21.35
C LEU A 32 16.44 -45.08 -21.25
N VAL A 33 17.62 -44.91 -21.86
CA VAL A 33 18.35 -43.64 -21.82
C VAL A 33 17.52 -42.54 -22.46
N TYR A 34 16.87 -42.81 -23.59
CA TYR A 34 16.05 -41.82 -24.27
C TYR A 34 14.84 -41.41 -23.42
N VAL A 35 14.11 -42.38 -22.86
CA VAL A 35 12.95 -42.10 -22.00
C VAL A 35 13.37 -41.38 -20.72
N CYS A 36 14.43 -41.85 -20.04
CA CYS A 36 14.92 -41.21 -18.83
C CYS A 36 15.37 -39.77 -19.10
N MET A 37 16.16 -39.53 -20.16
CA MET A 37 16.62 -38.19 -20.51
C MET A 37 15.46 -37.28 -20.90
N TYR A 38 14.51 -37.79 -21.69
CA TYR A 38 13.37 -37.00 -22.12
C TYR A 38 12.47 -36.65 -20.94
N VAL A 39 12.12 -37.63 -20.09
CA VAL A 39 11.28 -37.41 -18.91
C VAL A 39 11.98 -36.50 -17.91
N CYS A 40 13.26 -36.71 -17.60
CA CYS A 40 14.00 -35.84 -16.70
C CYS A 40 14.08 -34.41 -17.24
N MET A 41 14.42 -34.22 -18.52
CA MET A 41 14.49 -32.89 -19.12
C MET A 41 13.11 -32.23 -19.17
N TYR A 42 12.08 -32.94 -19.59
CA TYR A 42 10.73 -32.38 -19.67
C TYR A 42 10.21 -32.05 -18.28
N VAL A 43 10.24 -32.99 -17.33
CA VAL A 43 9.72 -32.76 -15.98
C VAL A 43 10.52 -31.69 -15.25
N CYS A 44 11.85 -31.73 -15.28
CA CYS A 44 12.65 -30.71 -14.63
C CYS A 44 12.46 -29.34 -15.29
N MET A 45 12.52 -29.23 -16.62
CA MET A 45 12.37 -27.93 -17.28
C MET A 45 10.95 -27.40 -17.15
N TYR A 46 9.92 -28.23 -17.38
CA TYR A 46 8.54 -27.77 -17.28
C TYR A 46 8.18 -27.47 -15.83
N VAL A 47 8.39 -28.40 -14.89
CA VAL A 47 7.98 -28.17 -13.50
C VAL A 47 8.79 -27.05 -12.87
N CYS A 48 10.13 -27.02 -13.03
CA CYS A 48 10.90 -25.93 -12.43
C CYS A 48 10.61 -24.60 -13.11
N MET A 49 10.56 -24.52 -14.45
CA MET A 49 10.32 -23.23 -15.10
C MET A 49 8.88 -22.76 -14.89
N TYR A 50 7.88 -23.62 -15.09
CA TYR A 50 6.49 -23.20 -14.93
C TYR A 50 6.17 -22.94 -13.46
N VAL A 51 6.47 -23.85 -12.55
CA VAL A 51 6.10 -23.65 -11.13
C VAL A 51 6.91 -22.50 -10.54
N CYS A 52 8.23 -22.44 -10.75
CA CYS A 52 9.00 -21.32 -10.18
C CYS A 52 8.64 -19.99 -10.84
N MET A 53 8.52 -19.91 -12.18
CA MET A 53 8.18 -18.63 -12.81
C MET A 53 6.76 -18.22 -12.47
N TYR A 54 5.79 -19.12 -12.53
CA TYR A 54 4.40 -18.77 -12.26
C TYR A 54 4.21 -18.46 -10.78
N VAL A 55 4.66 -19.29 -9.86
CA VAL A 55 4.50 -19.03 -8.42
C VAL A 55 5.31 -17.81 -7.99
N CYS A 56 6.58 -17.67 -8.39
CA CYS A 56 7.35 -16.49 -8.00
C CYS A 56 6.79 -15.22 -8.64
N MET A 57 6.45 -15.21 -9.92
CA MET A 57 5.93 -14.00 -10.56
C MET A 57 4.55 -13.65 -10.02
N TYR A 58 3.64 -14.62 -9.88
CA TYR A 58 2.29 -14.34 -9.39
C TYR A 58 2.33 -13.94 -7.92
N VAL A 59 3.01 -14.68 -7.04
CA VAL A 59 3.06 -14.35 -5.62
C VAL A 59 3.81 -13.04 -5.40
N CYS A 60 4.97 -12.82 -6.02
CA CYS A 60 5.69 -11.56 -5.85
C CYS A 60 4.90 -10.39 -6.43
N MET A 61 4.33 -10.50 -7.64
CA MET A 61 3.56 -9.39 -8.22
C MET A 61 2.29 -9.11 -7.43
N TYR A 62 1.54 -10.14 -7.03
CA TYR A 62 0.29 -9.98 -6.30
C TYR A 62 0.54 -9.44 -4.89
N VAL A 63 1.49 -10.01 -4.15
CA VAL A 63 1.83 -9.54 -2.80
C VAL A 63 2.44 -8.13 -2.86
N CYS A 64 3.41 -7.87 -3.73
CA CYS A 64 4.01 -6.54 -3.83
C CYS A 64 3.00 -5.49 -4.29
N MET A 65 2.20 -5.75 -5.34
CA MET A 65 1.23 -4.77 -5.82
C MET A 65 0.10 -4.56 -4.82
N TYR A 66 -0.47 -5.63 -4.27
CA TYR A 66 -1.61 -5.53 -3.37
C TYR A 66 -1.20 -4.93 -2.03
N VAL A 67 -0.11 -5.39 -1.43
CA VAL A 67 0.35 -4.86 -0.13
C VAL A 67 0.93 -3.46 -0.28
N CYS A 68 1.81 -3.21 -1.24
CA CYS A 68 2.43 -1.88 -1.37
C CYS A 68 1.47 -0.83 -1.93
N MET A 69 0.65 -1.14 -2.92
CA MET A 69 -0.23 -0.12 -3.52
C MET A 69 -1.53 0.02 -2.75
N TYR A 70 -2.15 -1.09 -2.35
CA TYR A 70 -3.48 -1.03 -1.73
C TYR A 70 -3.38 -0.70 -0.24
N VAL A 71 -2.50 -1.39 0.51
CA VAL A 71 -2.42 -1.19 1.96
C VAL A 71 -1.61 0.06 2.29
N LEU A 72 -0.41 0.20 1.74
CA LEU A 72 0.46 1.33 2.09
C LEU A 72 -0.03 2.64 1.46
N CYS A 73 -0.19 2.71 0.14
CA CYS A 73 -0.58 3.98 -0.49
C CYS A 73 -2.03 4.37 -0.20
N MET A 74 -3.01 3.48 -0.39
CA MET A 74 -4.41 3.89 -0.22
C MET A 74 -4.75 4.05 1.26
N TYR A 75 -4.42 3.07 2.11
CA TYR A 75 -4.81 3.14 3.52
C TYR A 75 -4.03 4.21 4.26
N VAL A 76 -2.69 4.24 4.16
CA VAL A 76 -1.92 5.23 4.92
C VAL A 76 -2.13 6.63 4.37
N CYS A 77 -2.03 6.85 3.06
CA CYS A 77 -2.20 8.21 2.53
C CYS A 77 -3.64 8.70 2.67
N MET A 78 -4.67 7.92 2.33
CA MET A 78 -6.05 8.41 2.46
C MET A 78 -6.44 8.57 3.92
N TYR A 79 -6.11 7.61 4.80
CA TYR A 79 -6.54 7.67 6.18
C TYR A 79 -5.77 8.77 6.93
N VAL A 80 -4.45 8.86 6.77
CA VAL A 80 -3.67 9.91 7.43
C VAL A 80 -4.02 11.28 6.84
N CYS A 81 -4.12 11.45 5.53
CA CYS A 81 -4.49 12.75 4.95
C CYS A 81 -5.92 13.14 5.33
N MET A 82 -6.90 12.25 5.26
CA MET A 82 -8.28 12.57 5.64
C MET A 82 -8.38 12.86 7.14
N TYR A 83 -7.76 12.04 7.99
CA TYR A 83 -7.85 12.23 9.44
C TYR A 83 -7.11 13.49 9.87
N VAL A 84 -5.88 13.71 9.40
CA VAL A 84 -5.11 14.91 9.75
C VAL A 84 -5.76 16.15 9.16
N CYS A 85 -6.16 16.16 7.89
CA CYS A 85 -6.83 17.33 7.31
C CYS A 85 -8.18 17.60 7.98
N MET A 86 -9.03 16.60 8.21
CA MET A 86 -10.32 16.82 8.86
C MET A 86 -10.14 17.26 10.30
N TYR A 87 -9.27 16.60 11.07
CA TYR A 87 -9.09 16.91 12.48
C TYR A 87 -8.39 18.26 12.65
N VAL A 88 -7.29 18.52 11.95
CA VAL A 88 -6.57 19.79 12.06
C VAL A 88 -7.42 20.93 11.52
N CYS A 89 -8.02 20.81 10.33
CA CYS A 89 -8.84 21.90 9.80
C CYS A 89 -10.09 22.15 10.64
N MET A 90 -10.83 21.11 11.06
CA MET A 90 -12.03 21.31 11.87
C MET A 90 -11.69 21.84 13.26
N TYR A 91 -10.69 21.26 13.92
CA TYR A 91 -10.34 21.67 15.28
C TYR A 91 -9.71 23.05 15.28
N VAL A 92 -8.74 23.33 14.41
CA VAL A 92 -8.10 24.65 14.35
C VAL A 92 -9.10 25.70 13.88
N CYS A 93 -9.88 25.47 12.81
CA CYS A 93 -10.85 26.47 12.37
C CYS A 93 -11.95 26.69 13.41
N MET A 94 -12.52 25.64 14.00
CA MET A 94 -13.57 25.82 15.02
C MET A 94 -13.02 26.50 16.26
N TYR A 95 -11.88 26.05 16.78
CA TYR A 95 -11.32 26.61 18.00
C TYR A 95 -10.83 28.04 17.76
N VAL A 96 -10.08 28.30 16.70
CA VAL A 96 -9.59 29.66 16.40
C VAL A 96 -10.76 30.59 16.07
N CYS A 97 -11.70 30.20 15.21
CA CYS A 97 -12.84 31.07 14.90
C CYS A 97 -13.72 31.31 16.13
N MET A 98 -14.08 30.27 16.88
CA MET A 98 -14.93 30.44 18.06
C MET A 98 -14.22 31.26 19.13
N TYR A 99 -12.95 30.97 19.43
CA TYR A 99 -12.23 31.66 20.49
C TYR A 99 -11.92 33.10 20.08
N VAL A 100 -11.43 33.33 18.87
CA VAL A 100 -11.12 34.69 18.39
C VAL A 100 -12.41 35.49 18.24
N CYS A 101 -13.47 34.97 17.62
CA CYS A 101 -14.72 35.71 17.50
C CYS A 101 -15.34 35.99 18.87
N MET A 102 -15.46 35.00 19.75
CA MET A 102 -16.07 35.21 21.07
C MET A 102 -15.23 36.17 21.91
N TYR A 103 -13.91 35.98 21.96
CA TYR A 103 -13.03 36.81 22.78
C TYR A 103 -12.97 38.23 22.23
N VAL A 104 -12.73 38.41 20.93
CA VAL A 104 -12.65 39.75 20.32
C VAL A 104 -14.00 40.45 20.40
N CYS A 105 -15.11 39.79 20.05
CA CYS A 105 -16.43 40.43 20.13
C CYS A 105 -16.77 40.80 21.58
N MET A 106 -16.61 39.90 22.55
CA MET A 106 -16.93 40.19 23.94
C MET A 106 -16.03 41.28 24.52
N TYR A 107 -14.71 41.19 24.31
CA TYR A 107 -13.77 42.15 24.86
C TYR A 107 -13.94 43.53 24.23
N VAL A 108 -14.04 43.60 22.90
CA VAL A 108 -14.21 44.87 22.18
C VAL A 108 -15.56 45.49 22.49
N CYS A 109 -16.67 44.72 22.48
CA CYS A 109 -17.98 45.26 22.85
C CYS A 109 -17.98 45.75 24.29
N MET A 110 -17.47 44.98 25.25
CA MET A 110 -17.45 45.39 26.66
C MET A 110 -16.56 46.61 26.89
N TYR A 111 -15.34 46.64 26.34
CA TYR A 111 -14.45 47.79 26.47
C TYR A 111 -15.04 49.03 25.80
N VAL A 112 -15.46 48.92 24.53
CA VAL A 112 -15.98 50.08 23.80
C VAL A 112 -17.26 50.59 24.46
N CYS A 113 -18.20 49.73 24.86
CA CYS A 113 -19.38 50.16 25.58
C CYS A 113 -19.04 50.84 26.91
N MET A 114 -18.16 50.25 27.73
CA MET A 114 -17.78 50.83 29.02
C MET A 114 -17.09 52.18 28.85
N TYR A 115 -16.12 52.29 27.92
CA TYR A 115 -15.41 53.54 27.68
C TYR A 115 -16.34 54.62 27.11
N VAL A 116 -17.17 54.29 26.11
CA VAL A 116 -18.11 55.25 25.52
C VAL A 116 -19.12 55.69 26.56
N CYS A 117 -19.71 54.78 27.35
CA CYS A 117 -20.63 55.14 28.43
C CYS A 117 -19.96 56.05 29.47
N MET A 118 -18.75 55.73 29.92
CA MET A 118 -18.01 56.56 30.88
C MET A 118 -17.71 57.95 30.33
N TYR A 119 -17.23 58.05 29.08
CA TYR A 119 -16.97 59.35 28.45
C TYR A 119 -18.25 60.17 28.29
N VAL A 120 -19.32 59.58 27.76
CA VAL A 120 -20.61 60.28 27.56
C VAL A 120 -21.19 60.74 28.90
N CYS A 121 -21.15 59.90 29.94
CA CYS A 121 -21.58 60.30 31.28
C CYS A 121 -20.74 61.46 31.81
N MET A 122 -19.40 61.39 31.74
CA MET A 122 -18.52 62.45 32.24
C MET A 122 -18.74 63.79 31.52
N TYR A 123 -18.87 63.77 30.19
CA TYR A 123 -19.20 64.98 29.42
C TYR A 123 -20.62 65.49 29.71
N GLY A 124 -21.59 64.60 29.89
CA GLY A 124 -22.94 64.97 30.30
C GLY A 124 -22.98 65.65 31.66
N PHE A 125 -22.27 65.10 32.66
CA PHE A 125 -22.15 65.72 33.99
C PHE A 125 -21.41 67.06 33.95
N LEU A 126 -20.33 67.17 33.18
CA LEU A 126 -19.65 68.45 32.94
C LEU A 126 -20.58 69.48 32.30
N CYS A 127 -21.35 69.08 31.29
CA CYS A 127 -22.29 69.95 30.63
C CYS A 127 -23.40 70.41 31.59
N MET A 128 -23.97 69.49 32.38
CA MET A 128 -24.96 69.84 33.41
C MET A 128 -24.37 70.74 34.50
N TYR A 129 -23.14 70.49 34.93
CA TYR A 129 -22.46 71.32 35.91
C TYR A 129 -22.21 72.73 35.37
N VAL A 130 -21.74 72.86 34.12
CA VAL A 130 -21.57 74.15 33.46
C VAL A 130 -22.92 74.84 33.27
N CYS A 131 -23.98 74.14 32.85
CA CYS A 131 -25.32 74.71 32.74
C CYS A 131 -25.87 75.19 34.09
N MET A 132 -25.65 74.46 35.17
CA MET A 132 -26.03 74.87 36.53
C MET A 132 -25.22 76.08 37.00
N TYR A 133 -23.92 76.11 36.70
CA TYR A 133 -23.04 77.22 37.06
C TYR A 133 -23.39 78.49 36.28
N VAL A 134 -23.64 78.35 34.98
CA VAL A 134 -24.19 79.38 34.07
C VAL A 134 -25.52 79.87 34.65
N CYS A 135 -26.52 79.02 34.82
CA CYS A 135 -27.81 79.40 35.40
C CYS A 135 -27.69 80.09 36.78
N SER A 136 -26.76 79.66 37.64
CA SER A 136 -26.52 80.34 38.93
C SER A 136 -25.89 81.73 38.80
N MET A 137 -25.16 82.01 37.70
CA MET A 137 -24.60 83.33 37.42
C MET A 137 -25.58 84.28 36.72
N TYR A 138 -26.63 83.80 36.03
CA TYR A 138 -27.66 84.66 35.41
C TYR A 138 -28.89 84.89 36.30
N VAL A 139 -28.98 84.23 37.46
CA VAL A 139 -30.07 84.38 38.43
C VAL A 139 -29.64 85.23 39.65
N CYS A 140 -28.43 85.78 39.65
CA CYS A 140 -27.97 86.86 40.53
C CYS A 140 -27.93 88.18 39.75
#